data_AF-A0A3N7GPZ6-F1
#
_entry.id   AF-A0A3N7GPZ6-F1
#
_cell.length_a   1.000
_cell.length_b   1.000
_cell.length_c   1.000
_cell.angle_alpha   90.00
_cell.angle_beta   90.00
_cell.angle_gamma   90.00
#
_symmetry.space_group_name_H-M   'P 1'
#
loop_
_entity.id
_entity.type
_entity.pdbx_description
1 polymer ?
#
loop_
_entity_poly.entity_id
_entity_poly.type
_entity_poly.pdbx_seq_one_letter_code
_entity_poly.pdbx_strand_id
1 'polypeptide(L)'
;MTERILSELQKEYRNFFLEKMKLYGVKSPAELTKGKKSEFFTEIKNDWAKYKLTKKQKFKAEIVSVKHIVEEPIELYDSEYSTQKKSTKTDTYKERNEQEPTIGRKATYKQPSTTKRLQEEERGQQVFTKQIIKSEPNNEQTDDLRILFTPNNHFEQDNDYVYPVVKMPISNCLLKLPRQGRSNQKGYKENDFCSLIKSHIPEIAISDNIHMVIPNFNKPYEPDIVLFDKSINLYIDIEIDEPYDGYYRYPTHYTHPEQDVKQDNIRDLFFTESGWVVIRFTERQVHCQPFECINYIKGVLNSLYNKEFTAKADCIRENQWDYNQCIQWQKIYYREKYLGIERFQKRYSFKEIEINSNESESIESVINRTKLFQFDTWS
;
A
#
# COMPACT_ATOMS: atom_id res chain seq x y z
N MET A 1 22.60 -18.42 15.19
CA MET A 1 22.77 -17.17 14.44
C MET A 1 22.17 -17.40 13.06
N THR A 2 20.98 -16.86 12.80
CA THR A 2 20.31 -16.95 11.50
C THR A 2 21.01 -16.00 10.54
N GLU A 3 21.69 -16.54 9.53
CA GLU A 3 22.27 -15.72 8.46
C GLU A 3 21.15 -14.98 7.74
N ARG A 4 21.31 -13.66 7.60
CA ARG A 4 20.35 -12.79 6.93
C ARG A 4 20.35 -13.15 5.44
N ILE A 5 19.27 -13.77 4.97
CA ILE A 5 19.08 -14.10 3.55
C ILE A 5 19.05 -12.79 2.75
N LEU A 6 20.02 -12.60 1.86
CA LEU A 6 20.12 -11.44 0.99
C LEU A 6 19.29 -11.68 -0.28
N SER A 7 18.50 -10.70 -0.70
CA SER A 7 17.85 -10.68 -2.02
C SER A 7 18.89 -10.70 -3.15
N GLU A 8 18.49 -11.13 -4.35
CA GLU A 8 19.39 -11.15 -5.52
C GLU A 8 19.99 -9.77 -5.82
N LEU A 9 19.20 -8.69 -5.72
CA LEU A 9 19.71 -7.33 -5.89
C LEU A 9 20.76 -6.96 -4.83
N GLN A 10 20.62 -7.43 -3.59
CA GLN A 10 21.61 -7.22 -2.54
C GLN A 10 22.88 -8.03 -2.77
N LYS A 11 22.78 -9.25 -3.31
CA LYS A 11 23.95 -10.05 -3.73
C LYS A 11 24.68 -9.37 -4.88
N GLU A 12 23.96 -8.86 -5.86
CA GLU A 12 24.53 -8.13 -7.01
C GLU A 12 25.21 -6.83 -6.58
N TYR A 13 24.54 -6.01 -5.77
CA TYR A 13 25.14 -4.78 -5.24
C TYR A 13 26.39 -5.08 -4.42
N ARG A 14 26.36 -6.16 -3.62
CA ARG A 14 27.53 -6.61 -2.84
C ARG A 14 28.68 -7.00 -3.76
N ASN A 15 28.44 -7.74 -4.84
CA ASN A 15 29.47 -8.12 -5.80
C ASN A 15 30.05 -6.89 -6.52
N PHE A 16 29.19 -5.98 -7.00
CA PHE A 16 29.59 -4.72 -7.60
C PHE A 16 30.45 -3.87 -6.66
N PHE A 17 30.05 -3.78 -5.38
CA PHE A 17 30.78 -3.05 -4.36
C PHE A 17 32.16 -3.69 -4.09
N LEU A 18 32.24 -5.03 -4.04
CA LEU A 18 33.49 -5.77 -3.86
C LEU A 18 34.46 -5.58 -5.05
N GLU A 19 33.95 -5.60 -6.28
CA GLU A 19 34.76 -5.32 -7.48
C GLU A 19 35.31 -3.89 -7.47
N LYS A 20 34.48 -2.91 -7.08
CA LYS A 20 34.92 -1.53 -6.91
C LYS A 20 35.98 -1.38 -5.84
N MET A 21 35.87 -2.09 -4.72
CA MET A 21 36.93 -2.10 -3.70
C MET A 21 38.25 -2.67 -4.24
N LYS A 22 38.18 -3.73 -5.06
CA LYS A 22 39.36 -4.32 -5.71
C LYS A 22 40.04 -3.34 -6.67
N LEU A 23 39.28 -2.54 -7.41
CA LEU A 23 39.81 -1.48 -8.29
C LEU A 23 40.53 -0.38 -7.51
N TYR A 24 40.08 -0.07 -6.30
CA TYR A 24 40.75 0.87 -5.39
C TYR A 24 41.91 0.24 -4.60
N GLY A 25 42.16 -1.07 -4.78
CA GLY A 25 43.22 -1.79 -4.09
C GLY A 25 43.02 -1.92 -2.58
N VAL A 26 41.79 -1.77 -2.09
CA VAL A 26 41.47 -1.81 -0.65
C VAL A 26 40.58 -2.99 -0.29
N LYS A 27 40.72 -3.50 0.93
CA LYS A 27 39.84 -4.54 1.49
C LYS A 27 38.66 -3.94 2.24
N SER A 28 38.76 -2.67 2.61
CA SER A 28 37.71 -1.93 3.30
C SER A 28 37.74 -0.45 2.90
N PRO A 29 36.58 0.22 2.74
CA PRO A 29 36.52 1.66 2.52
C PRO A 29 37.07 2.49 3.70
N ALA A 30 37.35 1.85 4.85
CA ALA A 30 38.02 2.48 5.98
C ALA A 30 39.53 2.69 5.74
N GLU A 31 40.13 1.97 4.78
CA GLU A 31 41.54 2.09 4.41
C GLU A 31 41.78 3.31 3.49
N LEU A 32 40.72 3.92 2.96
CA LEU A 32 40.79 5.09 2.10
C LEU A 32 40.89 6.39 2.90
N THR A 33 41.70 7.33 2.40
CA THR A 33 41.75 8.71 2.93
C THR A 33 40.40 9.40 2.70
N LYS A 34 40.08 10.42 3.51
CA LYS A 34 38.78 11.12 3.47
C LYS A 34 38.39 11.60 2.07
N GLY A 35 39.34 12.13 1.29
CA GLY A 35 39.13 12.56 -0.09
C GLY A 35 38.79 11.39 -1.04
N LYS A 36 39.62 10.35 -1.04
CA LYS A 36 39.42 9.14 -1.87
C LYS A 36 38.16 8.36 -1.49
N LYS A 37 37.77 8.40 -0.21
CA LYS A 37 36.52 7.80 0.26
C LYS A 37 35.30 8.52 -0.29
N SER A 38 35.33 9.85 -0.36
CA SER A 38 34.25 10.65 -0.98
C SER A 38 34.12 10.35 -2.47
N GLU A 39 35.24 10.24 -3.17
CA GLU A 39 35.32 9.86 -4.59
C GLU A 39 34.76 8.45 -4.81
N PHE A 40 35.24 7.47 -4.03
CA PHE A 40 34.77 6.08 -4.06
C PHE A 40 33.25 5.95 -3.93
N PHE A 41 32.62 6.59 -2.94
CA PHE A 41 31.16 6.49 -2.77
C PHE A 41 30.38 7.26 -3.84
N THR A 42 30.95 8.34 -4.38
CA THR A 42 30.34 9.09 -5.48
C THR A 42 30.35 8.25 -6.76
N GLU A 43 31.46 7.58 -7.05
CA GLU A 43 31.57 6.65 -8.18
C GLU A 43 30.64 5.45 -8.02
N ILE A 44 30.57 4.83 -6.84
CA ILE A 44 29.64 3.72 -6.61
C ILE A 44 28.20 4.14 -6.88
N LYS A 45 27.78 5.32 -6.44
CA LYS A 45 26.42 5.82 -6.67
C LYS A 45 26.14 6.03 -8.16
N ASN A 46 27.08 6.62 -8.89
CA ASN A 46 26.92 6.93 -10.31
C ASN A 46 27.02 5.68 -11.20
N ASP A 47 27.98 4.81 -10.92
CA ASP A 47 28.24 3.62 -11.72
C ASP A 47 27.23 2.52 -11.44
N TRP A 48 26.71 2.41 -10.21
CA TRP A 48 25.58 1.53 -9.92
C TRP A 48 24.33 1.98 -10.67
N ALA A 49 24.04 3.29 -10.73
CA ALA A 49 22.92 3.80 -11.51
C ALA A 49 23.07 3.46 -13.01
N LYS A 50 24.27 3.61 -13.58
CA LYS A 50 24.57 3.21 -14.97
C LYS A 50 24.44 1.71 -15.17
N TYR A 51 24.96 0.89 -14.24
CA TYR A 51 24.88 -0.58 -14.28
C TYR A 51 23.43 -1.07 -14.32
N LYS A 52 22.54 -0.45 -13.51
CA LYS A 52 21.10 -0.75 -13.54
C LYS A 52 20.46 -0.37 -14.87
N LEU A 53 20.83 0.77 -15.45
CA LEU A 53 20.34 1.24 -16.74
C LEU A 53 20.78 0.33 -17.91
N THR A 54 22.05 -0.08 -17.96
CA THR A 54 22.54 -0.99 -19.01
C THR A 54 21.95 -2.40 -18.89
N LYS A 55 21.70 -2.90 -17.68
CA LYS A 55 20.99 -4.17 -17.47
C LYS A 55 19.53 -4.08 -17.94
N LYS A 56 18.84 -2.98 -17.60
CA LYS A 56 17.47 -2.71 -18.08
C LYS A 56 17.41 -2.63 -19.61
N GLN A 57 18.42 -2.06 -20.25
CA GLN A 57 18.53 -1.99 -21.72
C GLN A 57 18.86 -3.34 -22.36
N LYS A 58 19.75 -4.15 -21.77
CA LYS A 58 20.06 -5.51 -22.25
C LYS A 58 18.87 -6.45 -22.15
N PHE A 59 18.15 -6.39 -21.03
CA PHE A 59 16.92 -7.16 -20.83
C PHE A 59 15.82 -6.74 -21.82
N LYS A 60 15.70 -5.43 -22.11
CA LYS A 60 14.79 -4.92 -23.14
C LYS A 60 15.19 -5.37 -24.55
N ALA A 61 16.48 -5.47 -24.85
CA ALA A 61 17.00 -5.98 -26.13
C ALA A 61 16.80 -7.50 -26.29
N GLU A 62 16.94 -8.28 -25.22
CA GLU A 62 16.63 -9.73 -25.20
C GLU A 62 15.13 -9.98 -25.36
N ILE A 63 14.26 -9.15 -24.78
CA ILE A 63 12.81 -9.22 -25.01
C ILE A 63 12.45 -8.87 -26.46
N VAL A 64 13.17 -7.92 -27.08
CA VAL A 64 12.95 -7.53 -28.48
C VAL A 64 13.46 -8.61 -29.45
N SER A 65 14.55 -9.32 -29.14
CA SER A 65 15.01 -10.45 -29.98
C SER A 65 14.08 -11.66 -29.90
N VAL A 66 13.44 -11.91 -28.75
CA VAL A 66 12.43 -12.97 -28.58
C VAL A 66 11.10 -12.61 -29.28
N LYS A 67 10.74 -11.32 -29.34
CA LYS A 67 9.54 -10.86 -30.06
C LYS A 67 9.67 -10.91 -31.59
N HIS A 68 10.88 -11.05 -32.15
CA HIS A 68 11.10 -11.09 -33.60
C HIS A 68 10.76 -12.45 -34.26
N ILE A 69 10.26 -13.43 -33.49
CA ILE A 69 9.87 -14.78 -33.97
C ILE A 69 8.36 -14.88 -34.27
N VAL A 70 7.57 -13.84 -34.04
CA VAL A 70 6.13 -13.83 -34.36
C VAL A 70 5.78 -12.56 -35.13
N GLU A 71 5.52 -12.69 -36.44
CA GLU A 71 5.19 -11.57 -37.35
C GLU A 71 3.72 -11.11 -37.26
N GLU A 72 3.57 -9.79 -37.02
CA GLU A 72 2.66 -8.78 -37.61
C GLU A 72 1.11 -8.86 -37.49
N PRO A 73 0.36 -7.72 -37.64
CA PRO A 73 0.73 -6.42 -38.24
C PRO A 73 0.46 -5.14 -37.42
N ILE A 74 1.03 -4.05 -37.96
CA ILE A 74 1.17 -2.67 -37.47
C ILE A 74 -0.05 -1.81 -37.84
N GLU A 75 -0.56 -1.01 -36.90
CA GLU A 75 -1.36 0.20 -37.19
C GLU A 75 -0.62 1.46 -36.70
N LEU A 76 -0.41 2.37 -37.64
CA LEU A 76 0.26 3.67 -37.51
C LEU A 76 -0.72 4.72 -36.94
N TYR A 77 -0.26 5.56 -35.99
CA TYR A 77 -0.72 6.94 -35.90
C TYR A 77 0.38 7.89 -35.36
N ASP A 78 0.44 9.06 -36.00
CA ASP A 78 1.51 10.05 -35.99
C ASP A 78 1.66 10.85 -34.69
N SER A 79 2.92 11.23 -34.43
CA SER A 79 3.35 12.14 -33.38
C SER A 79 3.53 13.56 -33.92
N GLU A 80 2.83 14.55 -33.38
CA GLU A 80 3.31 15.94 -33.33
C GLU A 80 2.86 16.60 -32.02
N TYR A 81 3.79 17.09 -31.19
CA TYR A 81 4.05 18.52 -31.05
C TYR A 81 5.16 18.81 -30.03
N SER A 82 6.02 19.72 -30.49
CA SER A 82 7.25 20.24 -29.90
C SER A 82 7.02 21.20 -28.72
N THR A 83 7.93 21.10 -27.75
CA THR A 83 8.61 22.17 -27.00
C THR A 83 8.04 23.60 -27.08
N GLN A 84 7.72 24.20 -25.94
CA GLN A 84 8.00 25.63 -25.69
C GLN A 84 8.08 25.94 -24.18
N LYS A 85 9.32 26.15 -23.71
CA LYS A 85 9.64 26.94 -22.51
C LYS A 85 9.43 28.41 -22.85
N LYS A 86 8.70 29.16 -22.02
CA LYS A 86 8.82 30.62 -21.94
C LYS A 86 8.93 31.09 -20.50
N SER A 87 10.04 31.76 -20.27
CA SER A 87 10.39 32.63 -19.16
C SER A 87 9.55 33.91 -19.18
N THR A 88 9.13 34.37 -18.01
CA THR A 88 9.03 35.82 -17.75
C THR A 88 9.17 36.11 -16.26
N LYS A 89 10.08 37.03 -15.94
CA LYS A 89 10.27 37.71 -14.66
C LYS A 89 10.08 39.21 -14.90
N THR A 90 9.94 39.96 -13.80
CA THR A 90 9.89 41.44 -13.61
C THR A 90 8.51 42.07 -13.69
N ASP A 91 8.08 43.03 -12.88
CA ASP A 91 8.43 43.64 -11.57
C ASP A 91 7.18 44.52 -11.22
N THR A 92 6.75 44.84 -9.99
CA THR A 92 7.27 45.93 -9.13
C THR A 92 6.31 46.17 -7.93
N TYR A 93 6.91 46.28 -6.73
CA TYR A 93 6.69 47.17 -5.57
C TYR A 93 5.32 47.75 -5.14
N LYS A 94 5.05 47.66 -3.82
CA LYS A 94 4.87 48.84 -2.93
C LYS A 94 5.09 48.51 -1.44
N GLU A 95 6.01 49.26 -0.83
CA GLU A 95 6.32 49.35 0.61
C GLU A 95 5.27 50.19 1.38
N ARG A 96 5.10 49.93 2.69
CA ARG A 96 5.07 51.01 3.70
C ARG A 96 5.43 50.50 5.10
N ASN A 97 6.30 51.27 5.76
CA ASN A 97 6.95 51.09 7.06
C ASN A 97 6.05 51.28 8.31
N GLU A 98 6.41 50.49 9.32
CA GLU A 98 6.71 50.76 10.75
C GLU A 98 5.88 51.74 11.60
N GLN A 99 5.55 51.26 12.82
CA GLN A 99 5.92 51.93 14.07
C GLN A 99 5.94 50.95 15.26
N GLU A 100 7.05 50.94 16.01
CA GLU A 100 7.24 50.26 17.31
C GLU A 100 6.41 50.91 18.44
N PRO A 101 6.38 50.31 19.64
CA PRO A 101 7.32 50.80 20.66
C PRO A 101 8.04 49.72 21.48
N THR A 102 9.29 50.04 21.82
CA THR A 102 10.18 49.38 22.76
C THR A 102 9.84 49.72 24.22
N ILE A 103 10.13 48.80 25.15
CA ILE A 103 10.99 48.98 26.34
C ILE A 103 11.11 47.61 27.04
N GLY A 104 12.35 47.20 27.31
CA GLY A 104 12.71 45.83 27.66
C GLY A 104 12.78 45.48 29.15
N ARG A 105 13.18 44.24 29.42
CA ARG A 105 14.01 43.86 30.58
C ARG A 105 14.62 42.46 30.42
N LYS A 106 15.94 42.47 30.59
CA LYS A 106 16.95 41.43 30.79
C LYS A 106 16.52 39.96 30.96
N ALA A 107 17.20 39.14 30.16
CA ALA A 107 17.30 37.69 30.25
C ALA A 107 17.76 37.17 31.62
N THR A 108 17.15 36.06 32.05
CA THR A 108 17.78 35.08 32.93
C THR A 108 17.43 33.70 32.39
N TYR A 109 18.38 33.06 31.72
CA TYR A 109 18.31 31.67 31.32
C TYR A 109 18.35 30.79 32.58
N LYS A 110 17.21 30.20 32.96
CA LYS A 110 17.19 29.06 33.89
C LYS A 110 17.27 27.77 33.08
N GLN A 111 18.37 27.05 33.27
CA GLN A 111 18.55 25.65 32.87
C GLN A 111 17.37 24.81 33.40
N PRO A 112 16.69 23.99 32.57
CA PRO A 112 15.76 23.00 33.08
C PRO A 112 16.54 21.92 33.82
N SER A 113 16.25 21.78 35.11
CA SER A 113 16.79 20.74 35.99
C SER A 113 16.59 19.34 35.42
N THR A 114 17.69 18.59 35.36
CA THR A 114 17.85 17.20 34.89
C THR A 114 17.15 16.13 35.74
N THR A 115 16.23 16.50 36.63
CA THR A 115 15.68 15.59 37.65
C THR A 115 14.26 15.08 37.37
N LYS A 116 13.60 15.53 36.29
CA LYS A 116 12.30 14.97 35.84
C LYS A 116 12.41 13.89 34.74
N ARG A 117 13.63 13.60 34.28
CA ARG A 117 13.88 12.67 33.16
C ARG A 117 14.17 11.22 33.59
N LEU A 118 14.10 10.92 34.89
CA LEU A 118 14.45 9.63 35.47
C LEU A 118 13.29 8.95 36.22
N GLN A 119 12.04 9.40 36.04
CA GLN A 119 10.87 8.80 36.69
C GLN A 119 9.81 8.23 35.73
N GLU A 120 10.05 8.23 34.41
CA GLU A 120 9.14 7.57 33.45
C GLU A 120 9.73 6.31 32.79
N GLU A 121 10.98 5.94 33.10
CA GLU A 121 11.62 4.72 32.55
C GLU A 121 11.41 3.45 33.40
N GLU A 122 10.66 3.51 34.49
CA GLU A 122 10.29 2.34 35.31
C GLU A 122 8.78 2.02 35.28
N ARG A 123 8.11 2.19 34.13
CA ARG A 123 6.93 1.36 33.86
C ARG A 123 7.44 0.03 33.34
N GLY A 124 7.52 -0.94 34.24
CA GLY A 124 8.02 -2.29 34.00
C GLY A 124 7.50 -2.88 32.69
N GLN A 125 8.34 -3.71 32.08
CA GLN A 125 7.95 -4.60 30.99
C GLN A 125 6.81 -5.51 31.49
N GLN A 126 5.57 -5.03 31.36
CA GLN A 126 4.41 -5.87 31.47
C GLN A 126 4.55 -6.90 30.35
N VAL A 127 4.77 -8.15 30.72
CA VAL A 127 4.67 -9.29 29.81
C VAL A 127 3.20 -9.36 29.40
N PHE A 128 2.84 -8.64 28.35
CA PHE A 128 1.47 -8.66 27.83
C PHE A 128 1.26 -10.01 27.15
N THR A 129 0.46 -10.87 27.76
CA THR A 129 -0.03 -12.08 27.13
C THR A 129 -0.97 -11.68 25.99
N LYS A 130 -0.64 -12.09 24.76
CA LYS A 130 -1.54 -11.90 23.62
C LYS A 130 -2.75 -12.81 23.78
N GLN A 131 -3.94 -12.27 23.57
CA GLN A 131 -5.16 -13.04 23.38
C GLN A 131 -5.09 -13.73 22.01
N ILE A 132 -5.14 -15.06 22.01
CA ILE A 132 -5.19 -15.85 20.78
C ILE A 132 -6.64 -15.99 20.33
N ILE A 133 -6.91 -15.66 19.07
CA ILE A 133 -8.18 -15.91 18.38
C ILE A 133 -7.94 -17.12 17.48
N LYS A 134 -8.62 -18.23 17.77
CA LYS A 134 -8.58 -19.40 16.89
C LYS A 134 -9.39 -19.12 15.64
N SER A 135 -8.76 -19.32 14.48
CA SER A 135 -9.40 -19.18 13.18
C SER A 135 -10.24 -20.42 12.88
N GLU A 136 -11.53 -20.36 13.21
CA GLU A 136 -12.47 -21.45 12.94
C GLU A 136 -13.09 -21.33 11.54
N PRO A 137 -13.26 -22.43 10.78
CA PRO A 137 -13.94 -22.41 9.49
C PRO A 137 -15.34 -21.81 9.53
N ASN A 138 -15.74 -21.21 8.42
CA ASN A 138 -17.11 -20.75 8.26
C ASN A 138 -18.02 -21.96 8.00
N ASN A 139 -19.03 -22.15 8.86
CA ASN A 139 -19.97 -23.27 8.79
C ASN A 139 -20.93 -23.21 7.58
N GLU A 140 -21.07 -22.05 6.95
CA GLU A 140 -21.86 -21.86 5.72
C GLU A 140 -21.03 -22.13 4.45
N GLN A 141 -19.73 -22.40 4.57
CA GLN A 141 -18.87 -22.66 3.42
C GLN A 141 -19.19 -24.01 2.78
N THR A 142 -19.40 -24.01 1.45
CA THR A 142 -19.44 -25.20 0.61
C THR A 142 -18.51 -25.04 -0.59
N ASP A 143 -18.16 -26.14 -1.26
CA ASP A 143 -17.25 -26.14 -2.42
C ASP A 143 -17.92 -25.70 -3.73
N ASP A 144 -19.25 -25.65 -3.74
CA ASP A 144 -20.08 -25.23 -4.87
C ASP A 144 -20.68 -23.83 -4.69
N LEU A 145 -20.39 -23.14 -3.58
CA LEU A 145 -20.88 -21.80 -3.32
C LEU A 145 -20.37 -20.82 -4.37
N ARG A 146 -21.27 -20.03 -4.95
CA ARG A 146 -20.97 -19.07 -6.04
C ARG A 146 -21.57 -17.71 -5.77
N ILE A 147 -21.00 -16.68 -6.39
CA ILE A 147 -21.63 -15.37 -6.46
C ILE A 147 -22.96 -15.46 -7.23
N LEU A 148 -23.96 -14.67 -6.83
CA LEU A 148 -25.28 -14.64 -7.49
C LEU A 148 -25.60 -13.29 -8.13
N PHE A 149 -24.60 -12.40 -8.21
CA PHE A 149 -24.67 -11.14 -8.94
C PHE A 149 -23.90 -11.20 -10.25
N THR A 150 -24.14 -10.23 -11.13
CA THR A 150 -23.40 -10.11 -12.41
C THR A 150 -22.33 -9.02 -12.27
N PRO A 151 -21.02 -9.37 -12.27
CA PRO A 151 -19.96 -8.38 -12.30
C PRO A 151 -20.03 -7.52 -13.57
N ASN A 152 -19.57 -6.27 -13.50
CA ASN A 152 -19.55 -5.32 -14.62
C ASN A 152 -18.16 -4.70 -14.79
N ASN A 153 -17.95 -3.96 -15.88
CA ASN A 153 -16.68 -3.30 -16.19
C ASN A 153 -16.74 -1.76 -16.08
N HIS A 154 -17.76 -1.20 -15.42
CA HIS A 154 -17.94 0.26 -15.34
C HIS A 154 -16.82 0.98 -14.59
N PHE A 155 -16.06 0.25 -13.77
CA PHE A 155 -15.01 0.77 -12.91
C PHE A 155 -13.61 0.29 -13.30
N GLU A 156 -13.50 -0.35 -14.47
CA GLU A 156 -12.24 -0.87 -14.97
C GLU A 156 -11.23 0.28 -15.15
N GLN A 157 -10.00 0.02 -14.73
CA GLN A 157 -8.89 0.96 -14.83
C GLN A 157 -7.59 0.20 -15.02
N ASP A 158 -6.58 0.89 -15.54
CA ASP A 158 -5.24 0.37 -15.77
C ASP A 158 -4.55 -0.11 -14.47
N ASN A 159 -3.34 -0.66 -14.64
CA ASN A 159 -2.55 -1.24 -13.55
C ASN A 159 -2.09 -0.23 -12.49
N ASP A 160 -2.00 1.06 -12.85
CA ASP A 160 -1.69 2.12 -11.90
C ASP A 160 -2.98 2.67 -11.31
N TYR A 161 -3.08 2.63 -9.98
CA TYR A 161 -4.31 2.99 -9.31
C TYR A 161 -4.58 4.49 -9.44
N VAL A 162 -5.82 4.80 -9.82
CA VAL A 162 -6.41 6.11 -9.68
C VAL A 162 -7.64 5.93 -8.80
N TYR A 163 -7.50 6.26 -7.52
CA TYR A 163 -8.51 6.10 -6.50
C TYR A 163 -9.75 6.98 -6.78
N PRO A 164 -10.97 6.53 -6.43
CA PRO A 164 -11.28 5.22 -5.87
C PRO A 164 -11.05 4.07 -6.87
N VAL A 165 -10.59 2.93 -6.39
CA VAL A 165 -10.36 1.73 -7.19
C VAL A 165 -11.48 0.73 -6.96
N VAL A 166 -11.97 0.08 -8.00
CA VAL A 166 -12.86 -1.09 -7.87
C VAL A 166 -12.31 -2.22 -8.71
N LYS A 167 -12.22 -3.42 -8.11
CA LYS A 167 -11.90 -4.66 -8.81
C LYS A 167 -13.05 -5.63 -8.64
N MET A 168 -13.49 -6.19 -9.76
CA MET A 168 -14.64 -7.08 -9.81
C MET A 168 -14.18 -8.53 -9.94
N PRO A 169 -14.87 -9.49 -9.30
CA PRO A 169 -14.63 -10.91 -9.56
C PRO A 169 -15.12 -11.29 -10.96
N ILE A 170 -14.70 -12.46 -11.45
CA ILE A 170 -15.22 -13.00 -12.71
C ILE A 170 -16.65 -13.51 -12.52
N SER A 171 -17.46 -13.45 -13.58
CA SER A 171 -18.87 -13.88 -13.53
C SER A 171 -18.99 -15.37 -13.13
N ASN A 172 -19.99 -15.68 -12.30
CA ASN A 172 -20.29 -17.04 -11.84
C ASN A 172 -19.10 -17.77 -11.15
N CYS A 173 -18.14 -17.02 -10.60
CA CYS A 173 -17.03 -17.61 -9.85
C CYS A 173 -17.48 -18.22 -8.51
N LEU A 174 -16.61 -19.05 -7.94
CA LEU A 174 -16.79 -19.60 -6.60
C LEU A 174 -16.62 -18.50 -5.56
N LEU A 175 -17.36 -18.62 -4.45
CA LEU A 175 -17.33 -17.70 -3.34
C LEU A 175 -16.67 -18.37 -2.13
N LYS A 176 -15.53 -17.83 -1.70
CA LYS A 176 -14.92 -18.15 -0.41
C LYS A 176 -15.42 -17.19 0.65
N LEU A 177 -15.95 -17.73 1.74
CA LEU A 177 -16.47 -17.01 2.88
C LEU A 177 -15.36 -16.62 3.87
N PRO A 178 -15.54 -15.51 4.60
CA PRO A 178 -14.59 -15.10 5.63
C PRO A 178 -14.78 -15.89 6.92
N ARG A 179 -13.76 -15.88 7.78
CA ARG A 179 -13.82 -16.41 9.14
C ARG A 179 -13.94 -15.29 10.17
N GLN A 180 -14.51 -15.60 11.33
CA GLN A 180 -14.73 -14.61 12.38
C GLN A 180 -13.43 -14.28 13.13
N GLY A 181 -13.24 -12.99 13.42
CA GLY A 181 -12.16 -12.48 14.27
C GLY A 181 -11.13 -11.67 13.49
N ARG A 182 -10.45 -10.75 14.19
CA ARG A 182 -9.41 -9.88 13.65
C ARG A 182 -8.34 -9.62 14.70
N SER A 183 -7.09 -9.40 14.30
CA SER A 183 -6.01 -9.02 15.22
C SER A 183 -6.19 -7.62 15.82
N ASN A 184 -7.23 -6.88 15.45
CA ASN A 184 -7.52 -5.50 15.87
C ASN A 184 -6.41 -4.47 15.51
N GLN A 185 -5.57 -4.78 14.51
CA GLN A 185 -4.72 -3.78 13.88
C GLN A 185 -5.57 -2.95 12.93
N LYS A 186 -5.86 -1.70 13.33
CA LYS A 186 -6.68 -0.77 12.56
C LYS A 186 -5.96 0.55 12.29
N GLY A 187 -6.10 1.03 11.07
CA GLY A 187 -5.80 2.37 10.61
C GLY A 187 -6.55 3.45 11.37
N TYR A 188 -6.22 4.71 11.10
CA TYR A 188 -6.74 5.81 11.91
C TYR A 188 -8.22 6.09 11.60
N LYS A 189 -8.64 5.95 10.34
CA LYS A 189 -10.00 6.28 9.88
C LYS A 189 -10.98 5.10 9.77
N GLU A 190 -10.54 3.85 9.93
CA GLU A 190 -11.38 2.66 9.75
C GLU A 190 -12.67 2.69 10.58
N ASN A 191 -12.58 2.91 11.90
CA ASN A 191 -13.75 2.87 12.78
C ASN A 191 -14.76 3.98 12.46
N ASP A 192 -14.26 5.18 12.18
CA ASP A 192 -15.10 6.33 11.85
C ASP A 192 -15.85 6.09 10.54
N PHE A 193 -15.14 5.58 9.53
CA PHE A 193 -15.72 5.31 8.22
C PHE A 193 -16.69 4.13 8.25
N CYS A 194 -16.35 3.05 8.96
CA CYS A 194 -17.25 1.91 9.20
C CYS A 194 -18.56 2.36 9.84
N SER A 195 -18.48 3.18 10.89
CA SER A 195 -19.66 3.74 11.56
C SER A 195 -20.49 4.62 10.62
N LEU A 196 -19.82 5.41 9.78
CA LEU A 196 -20.49 6.28 8.82
C LEU A 196 -21.20 5.50 7.72
N ILE A 197 -20.55 4.48 7.12
CA ILE A 197 -21.18 3.59 6.14
C ILE A 197 -22.42 2.94 6.75
N LYS A 198 -22.29 2.36 7.96
CA LYS A 198 -23.40 1.71 8.66
C LYS A 198 -24.63 2.61 8.84
N SER A 199 -24.41 3.92 9.06
CA SER A 199 -25.50 4.88 9.21
C SER A 199 -26.14 5.32 7.88
N HIS A 200 -25.42 5.24 6.75
CA HIS A 200 -25.87 5.75 5.46
C HIS A 200 -26.30 4.67 4.46
N ILE A 201 -25.92 3.42 4.71
CA ILE A 201 -26.28 2.22 3.93
C ILE A 201 -26.78 1.13 4.91
N PRO A 202 -27.86 1.38 5.69
CA PRO A 202 -28.34 0.42 6.70
C PRO A 202 -28.86 -0.91 6.12
N GLU A 203 -29.16 -0.94 4.82
CA GLU A 203 -29.68 -2.11 4.11
C GLU A 203 -28.64 -3.21 3.88
N ILE A 204 -27.34 -2.89 3.88
CA ILE A 204 -26.27 -3.87 3.69
C ILE A 204 -25.64 -4.23 5.03
N ALA A 205 -25.33 -5.52 5.22
CA ALA A 205 -24.63 -5.95 6.43
C ALA A 205 -23.16 -5.51 6.37
N ILE A 206 -22.59 -5.20 7.55
CA ILE A 206 -21.24 -4.68 7.70
C ILE A 206 -20.49 -5.41 8.81
N SER A 207 -19.21 -5.69 8.59
CA SER A 207 -18.30 -6.23 9.60
C SER A 207 -16.90 -5.68 9.43
N ASP A 208 -16.21 -5.44 10.53
CA ASP A 208 -14.81 -5.02 10.59
C ASP A 208 -13.96 -5.99 11.46
N ASN A 209 -14.51 -7.18 11.73
CA ASN A 209 -13.96 -8.18 12.63
C ASN A 209 -13.94 -9.56 11.97
N ILE A 210 -13.47 -9.63 10.73
CA ILE A 210 -13.30 -10.89 10.00
C ILE A 210 -11.90 -10.97 9.41
N HIS A 211 -11.54 -12.15 8.92
CA HIS A 211 -10.32 -12.38 8.17
C HIS A 211 -10.50 -13.47 7.10
N MET A 212 -9.62 -13.48 6.11
CA MET A 212 -9.53 -14.49 5.06
C MET A 212 -8.24 -15.29 5.23
N VAL A 213 -8.37 -16.60 5.46
CA VAL A 213 -7.22 -17.51 5.48
C VAL A 213 -6.65 -17.62 4.08
N ILE A 214 -5.32 -17.66 3.98
CA ILE A 214 -4.60 -17.77 2.70
C ILE A 214 -3.93 -19.15 2.67
N PRO A 215 -4.09 -19.94 1.60
CA PRO A 215 -3.46 -21.26 1.50
C PRO A 215 -1.95 -21.19 1.71
N ASN A 216 -1.42 -22.03 2.60
CA ASN A 216 0.02 -22.13 2.91
C ASN A 216 0.62 -20.92 3.65
N PHE A 217 -0.18 -19.99 4.15
CA PHE A 217 0.29 -18.88 4.99
C PHE A 217 -0.35 -18.94 6.38
N ASN A 218 0.44 -18.58 7.40
CA ASN A 218 0.00 -18.53 8.79
C ASN A 218 -0.56 -17.16 9.21
N LYS A 219 -0.57 -16.19 8.29
CA LYS A 219 -1.17 -14.88 8.50
C LYS A 219 -2.31 -14.71 7.50
N PRO A 220 -3.53 -14.41 7.97
CA PRO A 220 -4.64 -14.16 7.07
C PRO A 220 -4.57 -12.75 6.50
N TYR A 221 -5.38 -12.48 5.48
CA TYR A 221 -5.74 -11.11 5.14
C TYR A 221 -6.85 -10.62 6.06
N GLU A 222 -6.66 -9.44 6.61
CA GLU A 222 -7.64 -8.72 7.42
C GLU A 222 -8.08 -7.50 6.61
N PRO A 223 -9.29 -7.53 6.00
CA PRO A 223 -9.85 -6.35 5.34
C PRO A 223 -10.24 -5.28 6.36
N ASP A 224 -10.19 -4.01 5.95
CA ASP A 224 -10.49 -2.91 6.85
C ASP A 224 -11.98 -2.88 7.22
N ILE A 225 -12.83 -2.95 6.20
CA ILE A 225 -14.29 -2.95 6.32
C ILE A 225 -14.85 -3.93 5.29
N VAL A 226 -15.80 -4.76 5.69
CA VAL A 226 -16.51 -5.68 4.80
C VAL A 226 -17.98 -5.32 4.75
N LEU A 227 -18.49 -5.14 3.54
CA LEU A 227 -19.94 -5.13 3.29
C LEU A 227 -20.36 -6.46 2.71
N PHE A 228 -21.52 -6.96 3.10
CA PHE A 228 -22.02 -8.21 2.55
C PHE A 228 -23.54 -8.26 2.48
N ASP A 229 -24.02 -8.96 1.45
CA ASP A 229 -25.41 -9.29 1.23
C ASP A 229 -25.52 -10.77 0.86
N LYS A 230 -25.99 -11.56 1.82
CA LYS A 230 -26.14 -13.01 1.66
C LYS A 230 -27.22 -13.39 0.66
N SER A 231 -28.18 -12.51 0.34
CA SER A 231 -29.26 -12.82 -0.61
C SER A 231 -28.76 -13.02 -2.03
N ILE A 232 -27.63 -12.39 -2.37
CA ILE A 232 -26.98 -12.47 -3.68
C ILE A 232 -25.52 -12.94 -3.59
N ASN A 233 -25.10 -13.47 -2.43
CA ASN A 233 -23.72 -13.89 -2.19
C ASN A 233 -22.69 -12.79 -2.53
N LEU A 234 -23.00 -11.55 -2.17
CA LEU A 234 -22.12 -10.40 -2.38
C LEU A 234 -21.27 -10.15 -1.15
N TYR A 235 -19.96 -10.09 -1.34
CA TYR A 235 -18.98 -9.64 -0.34
C TYR A 235 -18.10 -8.57 -0.98
N ILE A 236 -17.92 -7.47 -0.27
CA ILE A 236 -17.12 -6.33 -0.70
C ILE A 236 -16.06 -6.05 0.35
N ASP A 237 -14.79 -6.17 -0.05
CA ASP A 237 -13.63 -5.69 0.68
C ASP A 237 -13.48 -4.19 0.45
N ILE A 238 -13.58 -3.37 1.50
CA ILE A 238 -13.31 -1.93 1.45
C ILE A 238 -12.00 -1.68 2.19
N GLU A 239 -11.03 -1.11 1.47
CA GLU A 239 -9.68 -0.82 1.94
C GLU A 239 -9.42 0.69 1.98
N ILE A 240 -8.70 1.13 3.02
CA ILE A 240 -8.32 2.52 3.24
C ILE A 240 -6.78 2.63 3.14
N ASP A 241 -6.32 3.06 1.97
CA ASP A 241 -4.90 3.12 1.67
C ASP A 241 -4.26 4.37 2.27
N GLU A 242 -3.19 4.15 3.03
CA GLU A 242 -2.43 5.21 3.67
C GLU A 242 -1.03 5.28 3.07
N PRO A 243 -0.43 6.47 2.87
CA PRO A 243 0.87 6.57 2.21
C PRO A 243 2.04 6.10 3.08
N TYR A 244 1.85 6.05 4.39
CA TYR A 244 2.82 5.53 5.35
C TYR A 244 2.12 5.16 6.65
N ASP A 245 2.62 4.15 7.38
CA ASP A 245 2.16 3.81 8.74
C ASP A 245 2.21 5.02 9.68
N GLY A 246 1.17 5.25 10.49
CA GLY A 246 1.08 6.46 11.30
C GLY A 246 2.20 6.63 12.35
N TYR A 247 2.56 5.56 13.07
CA TYR A 247 3.50 5.66 14.19
C TYR A 247 4.96 5.49 13.74
N TYR A 248 5.27 4.39 13.05
CA TYR A 248 6.60 4.05 12.57
C TYR A 248 6.97 4.75 11.27
N ARG A 249 6.00 5.28 10.51
CA ARG A 249 6.22 6.03 9.25
C ARG A 249 6.85 5.23 8.12
N TYR A 250 6.62 3.93 8.10
CA TYR A 250 7.04 3.10 6.97
C TYR A 250 6.13 3.37 5.76
N PRO A 251 6.67 3.61 4.56
CA PRO A 251 5.87 3.70 3.32
C PRO A 251 4.98 2.48 3.10
N THR A 252 3.76 2.71 2.62
CA THR A 252 2.73 1.69 2.37
C THR A 252 2.00 1.97 1.04
N HIS A 253 1.41 0.94 0.44
CA HIS A 253 0.57 1.00 -0.79
C HIS A 253 1.15 1.79 -1.98
N TYR A 254 2.47 1.77 -2.13
CA TYR A 254 3.17 2.57 -3.14
C TYR A 254 3.51 1.76 -4.38
N THR A 255 3.63 2.46 -5.51
CA THR A 255 4.19 1.86 -6.73
C THR A 255 5.71 1.75 -6.65
N HIS A 256 6.25 0.62 -7.11
CA HIS A 256 7.69 0.42 -7.25
C HIS A 256 8.04 0.17 -8.72
N PRO A 257 8.75 1.09 -9.40
CA PRO A 257 9.06 0.96 -10.83
C PRO A 257 9.94 -0.25 -11.19
N GLU A 258 10.57 -0.87 -10.20
CA GLU A 258 11.45 -2.04 -10.35
C GLU A 258 10.76 -3.36 -9.95
N GLN A 259 9.49 -3.34 -9.54
CA GLN A 259 8.72 -4.56 -9.23
C GLN A 259 7.71 -4.84 -10.34
N ASP A 260 7.76 -6.05 -10.89
CA ASP A 260 6.83 -6.49 -11.95
C ASP A 260 5.42 -6.76 -11.41
N VAL A 261 5.29 -7.08 -10.11
CA VAL A 261 4.00 -7.37 -9.45
C VAL A 261 3.92 -6.61 -8.12
N LYS A 262 2.87 -5.78 -7.96
CA LYS A 262 2.58 -5.03 -6.72
C LYS A 262 1.94 -5.94 -5.67
N GLN A 263 2.27 -5.74 -4.40
CA GLN A 263 1.68 -6.48 -3.29
C GLN A 263 0.15 -6.28 -3.21
N ASP A 264 -0.33 -5.05 -3.42
CA ASP A 264 -1.76 -4.75 -3.42
C ASP A 264 -2.48 -5.51 -4.54
N ASN A 265 -1.87 -5.63 -5.73
CA ASN A 265 -2.44 -6.42 -6.84
C ASN A 265 -2.56 -7.91 -6.49
N ILE A 266 -1.61 -8.48 -5.73
CA ILE A 266 -1.68 -9.88 -5.28
C ILE A 266 -2.85 -10.06 -4.30
N ARG A 267 -3.01 -9.11 -3.37
CA ARG A 267 -4.13 -9.12 -2.41
C ARG A 267 -5.46 -9.00 -3.15
N ASP A 268 -5.61 -7.99 -4.01
CA ASP A 268 -6.85 -7.75 -4.75
C ASP A 268 -7.19 -8.94 -5.66
N LEU A 269 -6.19 -9.58 -6.26
CA LEU A 269 -6.38 -10.81 -7.05
C LEU A 269 -6.89 -11.96 -6.18
N PHE A 270 -6.32 -12.16 -4.99
CA PHE A 270 -6.81 -13.18 -4.06
C PHE A 270 -8.30 -12.94 -3.68
N PHE A 271 -8.70 -11.70 -3.41
CA PHE A 271 -10.09 -11.39 -3.06
C PHE A 271 -11.03 -11.57 -4.27
N THR A 272 -10.66 -11.08 -5.45
CA THR A 272 -11.48 -11.22 -6.66
C THR A 272 -11.60 -12.67 -7.13
N GLU A 273 -10.56 -13.49 -7.03
CA GLU A 273 -10.63 -14.94 -7.27
C GLU A 273 -11.41 -15.69 -6.18
N SER A 274 -11.56 -15.10 -5.00
CA SER A 274 -12.42 -15.59 -3.93
C SER A 274 -13.89 -15.19 -4.10
N GLY A 275 -14.24 -14.48 -5.18
CA GLY A 275 -15.59 -13.99 -5.46
C GLY A 275 -15.98 -12.68 -4.79
N TRP A 276 -14.99 -11.92 -4.28
CA TRP A 276 -15.24 -10.64 -3.62
C TRP A 276 -15.05 -9.48 -4.59
N VAL A 277 -15.84 -8.42 -4.39
CA VAL A 277 -15.54 -7.10 -4.97
C VAL A 277 -14.53 -6.41 -4.05
N VAL A 278 -13.55 -5.72 -4.62
CA VAL A 278 -12.61 -4.89 -3.86
C VAL A 278 -12.87 -3.42 -4.19
N ILE A 279 -12.97 -2.57 -3.17
CA ILE A 279 -13.04 -1.12 -3.30
C ILE A 279 -11.91 -0.51 -2.47
N ARG A 280 -11.03 0.29 -3.07
CA ARG A 280 -9.96 0.99 -2.35
C ARG A 280 -10.18 2.50 -2.42
N PHE A 281 -10.02 3.17 -1.28
CA PHE A 281 -9.97 4.63 -1.16
C PHE A 281 -8.64 5.05 -0.55
N THR A 282 -8.18 6.28 -0.79
CA THR A 282 -7.12 6.84 0.04
C THR A 282 -7.68 7.27 1.40
N GLU A 283 -6.87 7.23 2.46
CA GLU A 283 -7.28 7.78 3.77
C GLU A 283 -7.71 9.25 3.65
N ARG A 284 -7.06 10.01 2.76
CA ARG A 284 -7.41 11.41 2.52
C ARG A 284 -8.80 11.56 1.91
N GLN A 285 -9.19 10.73 0.95
CA GLN A 285 -10.56 10.71 0.43
C GLN A 285 -11.56 10.38 1.54
N VAL A 286 -11.31 9.32 2.32
CA VAL A 286 -12.16 8.93 3.44
C VAL A 286 -12.26 10.03 4.51
N HIS A 287 -11.19 10.79 4.74
CA HIS A 287 -11.20 11.86 5.72
C HIS A 287 -11.87 13.14 5.22
N CYS A 288 -11.51 13.59 4.02
CA CYS A 288 -11.91 14.90 3.48
C CYS A 288 -13.22 14.87 2.70
N GLN A 289 -13.62 13.70 2.18
CA GLN A 289 -14.78 13.51 1.31
C GLN A 289 -15.57 12.23 1.67
N PRO A 290 -15.89 11.99 2.95
CA PRO A 290 -16.47 10.72 3.38
C PRO A 290 -17.83 10.42 2.76
N PHE A 291 -18.65 11.44 2.51
CA PHE A 291 -19.98 11.26 1.92
C PHE A 291 -19.91 10.94 0.43
N GLU A 292 -18.94 11.52 -0.28
CA GLU A 292 -18.65 11.21 -1.67
C GLU A 292 -18.12 9.77 -1.81
N CYS A 293 -17.29 9.31 -0.89
CA CYS A 293 -16.88 7.89 -0.82
C CYS A 293 -18.09 6.97 -0.59
N ILE A 294 -19.01 7.34 0.30
CA ILE A 294 -20.25 6.57 0.54
C ILE A 294 -21.15 6.55 -0.69
N ASN A 295 -21.31 7.69 -1.37
CA ASN A 295 -22.07 7.76 -2.62
C ASN A 295 -21.42 6.90 -3.71
N TYR A 296 -20.09 6.84 -3.75
CA TYR A 296 -19.36 5.94 -4.65
C TYR A 296 -19.65 4.47 -4.34
N ILE A 297 -19.63 4.06 -3.06
CA ILE A 297 -20.03 2.71 -2.62
C ILE A 297 -21.47 2.41 -3.06
N LYS A 298 -22.41 3.34 -2.86
CA LYS A 298 -23.80 3.20 -3.32
C LYS A 298 -23.90 3.03 -4.83
N GLY A 299 -23.09 3.76 -5.59
CA GLY A 299 -22.99 3.61 -7.05
C GLY A 299 -22.53 2.21 -7.47
N VAL A 300 -21.52 1.66 -6.78
CA VAL A 300 -21.08 0.27 -6.98
C VAL A 300 -22.20 -0.71 -6.66
N LEU A 301 -22.83 -0.59 -5.47
CA LEU A 301 -23.94 -1.45 -5.07
C LEU A 301 -25.11 -1.40 -6.07
N ASN A 302 -25.53 -0.21 -6.49
CA ASN A 302 -26.61 -0.04 -7.47
C ASN A 302 -26.28 -0.69 -8.82
N SER A 303 -25.01 -0.64 -9.25
CA SER A 303 -24.56 -1.29 -10.47
C SER A 303 -24.63 -2.83 -10.40
N LEU A 304 -24.55 -3.40 -9.18
CA LEU A 304 -24.63 -4.84 -8.95
C LEU A 304 -26.08 -5.31 -8.76
N TYR A 305 -26.89 -4.54 -8.05
CA TYR A 305 -28.31 -4.85 -7.81
C TYR A 305 -29.19 -4.62 -9.03
N ASN A 306 -29.08 -3.43 -9.63
CA ASN A 306 -30.02 -2.92 -10.62
C ASN A 306 -29.44 -2.83 -12.03
N LYS A 307 -28.13 -3.13 -12.19
CA LYS A 307 -27.39 -2.94 -13.45
C LYS A 307 -27.43 -1.49 -13.96
N GLU A 308 -27.74 -0.56 -13.07
CA GLU A 308 -27.78 0.86 -13.34
C GLU A 308 -26.52 1.51 -12.80
N PHE A 309 -25.77 2.16 -13.68
CA PHE A 309 -24.59 2.92 -13.32
C PHE A 309 -24.83 4.40 -13.53
N THR A 310 -24.82 5.17 -12.43
CA THR A 310 -24.80 6.63 -12.51
C THR A 310 -23.36 7.09 -12.44
N ALA A 311 -22.80 7.52 -13.58
CA ALA A 311 -21.40 7.92 -13.72
C ALA A 311 -20.99 9.20 -12.96
N LYS A 312 -21.86 9.77 -12.11
CA LYS A 312 -21.50 10.90 -11.25
C LYS A 312 -20.69 10.42 -10.06
N ALA A 313 -19.41 10.18 -10.29
CA ALA A 313 -18.43 10.05 -9.22
C ALA A 313 -18.06 11.44 -8.72
N ASP A 314 -18.64 11.86 -7.60
CA ASP A 314 -18.32 13.15 -6.96
C ASP A 314 -17.02 13.09 -6.15
N CYS A 315 -16.52 11.88 -5.84
CA CYS A 315 -15.27 11.68 -5.12
C CYS A 315 -14.07 12.10 -6.00
N ILE A 316 -13.23 13.00 -5.50
CA ILE A 316 -12.07 13.51 -6.26
C ILE A 316 -11.09 12.38 -6.48
N ARG A 317 -10.68 12.19 -7.74
CA ARG A 317 -9.71 11.16 -8.09
C ARG A 317 -8.31 11.49 -7.56
N GLU A 318 -7.64 10.51 -7.00
CA GLU A 318 -6.26 10.62 -6.51
C GLU A 318 -5.38 9.55 -7.17
N ASN A 319 -4.21 9.93 -7.67
CA ASN A 319 -3.26 8.95 -8.21
C ASN A 319 -2.59 8.17 -7.08
N GLN A 320 -2.25 6.91 -7.36
CA GLN A 320 -1.36 6.13 -6.50
C GLN A 320 -0.03 6.85 -6.34
N TRP A 321 0.49 6.83 -5.11
CA TRP A 321 1.77 7.42 -4.80
C TRP A 321 2.93 6.44 -5.05
N ASP A 322 4.09 6.98 -5.38
CA ASP A 322 5.34 6.23 -5.43
C ASP A 322 6.07 6.25 -4.08
N TYR A 323 7.11 5.41 -3.98
CA TYR A 323 7.92 5.33 -2.77
C TYR A 323 8.54 6.67 -2.34
N ASN A 324 9.02 7.48 -3.29
CA ASN A 324 9.65 8.77 -2.97
C ASN A 324 8.61 9.77 -2.45
N GLN A 325 7.40 9.76 -2.99
CA GLN A 325 6.28 10.55 -2.48
C GLN A 325 5.95 10.17 -1.04
N CYS A 326 5.88 8.88 -0.70
CA CYS A 326 5.72 8.44 0.69
C CYS A 326 6.81 9.03 1.60
N ILE A 327 8.08 8.95 1.18
CA ILE A 327 9.23 9.46 1.95
C ILE A 327 9.14 10.98 2.14
N GLN A 328 8.70 11.73 1.13
CA GLN A 328 8.51 13.18 1.25
C GLN A 328 7.34 13.49 2.18
N TRP A 329 6.20 12.84 1.98
CA TRP A 329 4.98 13.02 2.76
C TRP A 329 5.17 12.70 4.23
N GLN A 330 5.91 11.64 4.59
CA GLN A 330 6.19 11.36 6.00
C GLN A 330 7.04 12.46 6.68
N LYS A 331 7.95 13.12 5.95
CA LYS A 331 8.85 14.16 6.49
C LYS A 331 8.11 15.47 6.73
N ILE A 332 7.11 15.74 5.90
CA ILE A 332 6.28 16.94 6.01
C ILE A 332 5.00 16.70 6.80
N TYR A 333 4.84 15.54 7.45
CA TYR A 333 3.67 15.21 8.28
C TYR A 333 2.36 15.31 7.48
N TYR A 334 2.36 14.77 6.25
CA TYR A 334 1.25 14.90 5.32
C TYR A 334 -0.07 14.35 5.88
N ARG A 335 -0.08 13.12 6.41
CA ARG A 335 -1.24 12.50 7.06
C ARG A 335 -1.73 13.36 8.22
N GLU A 336 -0.83 13.69 9.14
CA GLU A 336 -1.15 14.45 10.34
C GLU A 336 -1.75 15.82 10.03
N LYS A 337 -1.24 16.50 9.00
CA LYS A 337 -1.76 17.79 8.54
C LYS A 337 -3.20 17.72 8.07
N TYR A 338 -3.53 16.78 7.17
CA TYR A 338 -4.91 16.70 6.69
C TYR A 338 -5.84 16.10 7.73
N LEU A 339 -5.35 15.22 8.63
CA LEU A 339 -6.12 14.68 9.75
C LEU A 339 -6.31 15.67 10.91
N GLY A 340 -5.60 16.79 10.92
CA GLY A 340 -5.67 17.79 12.00
C GLY A 340 -5.11 17.30 13.33
N ILE A 341 -4.11 16.40 13.32
CA ILE A 341 -3.47 15.87 14.52
C ILE A 341 -2.00 16.29 14.59
N GLU A 342 -1.44 16.34 15.80
CA GLU A 342 0.00 16.64 15.95
C GLU A 342 0.88 15.44 15.61
N ARG A 343 0.48 14.24 16.05
CA ARG A 343 1.22 12.98 15.88
C ARG A 343 0.34 11.77 16.15
N PHE A 344 0.65 10.66 15.50
CA PHE A 344 0.10 9.35 15.83
C PHE A 344 0.68 8.82 17.13
N GLN A 345 -0.15 8.11 17.88
CA GLN A 345 0.26 7.40 19.09
C GLN A 345 0.54 5.93 18.79
N LYS A 346 1.44 5.33 19.57
CA LYS A 346 1.71 3.90 19.45
C LYS A 346 0.47 3.11 19.87
N ARG A 347 -0.05 2.30 18.95
CA ARG A 347 -1.12 1.34 19.24
C ARG A 347 -0.49 -0.04 19.45
N TYR A 348 -0.84 -0.69 20.56
CA TYR A 348 -0.46 -2.07 20.81
C TYR A 348 -1.65 -2.95 20.46
N SER A 349 -1.44 -3.93 19.58
CA SER A 349 -2.39 -5.02 19.45
C SER A 349 -2.06 -6.09 20.49
N PHE A 350 -3.11 -6.56 21.16
CA PHE A 350 -3.05 -7.66 22.11
C PHE A 350 -3.72 -8.91 21.56
N LYS A 351 -4.11 -8.92 20.29
CA LYS A 351 -4.80 -10.05 19.66
C LYS A 351 -3.97 -10.61 18.51
N GLU A 352 -3.93 -11.92 18.40
CA GLU A 352 -3.28 -12.63 17.30
C GLU A 352 -4.21 -13.73 16.81
N ILE A 353 -4.28 -13.88 15.48
CA ILE A 353 -5.06 -14.94 14.87
C ILE A 353 -4.15 -16.16 14.74
N GLU A 354 -4.60 -17.28 15.29
CA GLU A 354 -3.96 -18.58 15.15
C GLU A 354 -4.69 -19.38 14.07
N ILE A 355 -3.97 -19.68 12.99
CA ILE A 355 -4.45 -20.54 11.90
C ILE A 355 -3.91 -21.95 12.14
N ASN A 356 -4.79 -22.94 12.11
CA ASN A 356 -4.39 -24.34 12.18
C ASN A 356 -3.73 -24.76 10.86
N SER A 357 -2.41 -24.98 10.84
CA SER A 357 -1.68 -25.36 9.63
C SER A 357 -2.03 -26.74 9.08
N ASN A 358 -2.67 -27.59 9.88
CA ASN A 358 -3.11 -28.92 9.45
C ASN A 358 -4.53 -28.91 8.86
N GLU A 359 -5.24 -27.78 8.97
CA GLU A 359 -6.57 -27.61 8.41
C GLU A 359 -6.45 -27.10 6.96
N SER A 360 -7.10 -27.80 6.03
CA SER A 360 -7.27 -27.35 4.65
C SER A 360 -8.73 -26.98 4.41
N GLU A 361 -8.94 -25.86 3.71
CA GLU A 361 -10.28 -25.48 3.24
C GLU A 361 -10.53 -26.19 1.91
N SER A 362 -11.53 -27.07 1.85
CA SER A 362 -11.84 -27.86 0.66
C SER A 362 -12.10 -27.00 -0.58
N ILE A 363 -12.68 -25.81 -0.40
CA ILE A 363 -12.90 -24.85 -1.48
C ILE A 363 -11.60 -24.41 -2.18
N GLU A 364 -10.46 -24.40 -1.49
CA GLU A 364 -9.18 -24.05 -2.10
C GLU A 364 -8.66 -25.11 -3.09
N SER A 365 -9.26 -26.31 -3.08
CA SER A 365 -8.99 -27.33 -4.11
C SER A 365 -9.75 -27.10 -5.42
N VAL A 366 -10.82 -26.29 -5.40
CA VAL A 366 -11.69 -26.03 -6.55
C VAL A 366 -11.59 -24.60 -7.09
N ILE A 367 -11.13 -23.64 -6.28
CA ILE A 367 -10.79 -22.29 -6.76
C ILE A 367 -9.54 -22.34 -7.62
N ASN A 368 -9.63 -21.82 -8.84
CA ASN A 368 -8.47 -21.70 -9.72
C ASN A 368 -7.69 -20.42 -9.41
N ARG A 369 -6.71 -20.52 -8.52
CA ARG A 369 -5.82 -19.42 -8.13
C ARG A 369 -4.78 -19.13 -9.22
N THR A 370 -4.63 -17.87 -9.64
CA THR A 370 -3.58 -17.47 -10.57
C THR A 370 -2.20 -17.64 -9.92
N LYS A 371 -1.34 -18.45 -10.54
CA LYS A 371 0.05 -18.63 -10.11
C LYS A 371 0.92 -17.49 -10.63
N LEU A 372 1.05 -16.42 -9.84
CA LEU A 372 1.91 -15.28 -10.17
C LEU A 372 3.42 -15.58 -10.02
N PHE A 373 3.77 -16.65 -9.31
CA PHE A 373 5.15 -17.11 -9.15
C PHE A 373 5.24 -18.60 -9.51
N GLN A 374 6.13 -18.94 -10.45
CA GLN A 374 6.56 -20.31 -10.71
C GLN A 374 7.74 -20.62 -9.79
N PHE A 375 7.53 -21.48 -8.79
CA PHE A 375 8.60 -21.99 -7.94
C PHE A 375 9.15 -23.31 -8.53
N ASP A 376 9.54 -23.33 -9.80
CA ASP A 376 9.97 -24.57 -10.48
C ASP A 376 11.41 -24.99 -10.12
N THR A 377 12.12 -24.25 -9.27
CA THR A 377 13.52 -24.52 -8.93
C THR A 377 13.84 -24.28 -7.46
N TRP A 378 13.08 -24.88 -6.55
CA TRP A 378 13.49 -24.98 -5.14
C TRP A 378 13.64 -26.47 -4.78
N SER A 379 14.81 -27.01 -5.11
CA SER A 379 15.32 -28.31 -4.65
C SER A 379 16.29 -28.12 -3.50
#